data_AF-A0A553KX51-F1
#
_entry.id   AF-A0A553KX51-F1
#
_cell.length_a   1.000
_cell.length_b   1.000
_cell.length_c   1.000
_cell.angle_alpha   90.00
_cell.angle_beta   90.00
_cell.angle_gamma   90.00
#
_symmetry.space_group_name_H-M   'P 1'
#
loop_
_entity.id
_entity.type
_entity.pdbx_description
1 polymer ?
#
loop_
_entity_poly.entity_id
_entity_poly.type
_entity_poly.pdbx_seq_one_letter_code
_entity_poly.pdbx_strand_id
1 'polypeptide(L)'
;MMDTTQWFSVAQAGIIPPILIGVAIWNSDKIISEDGANLMYGHISHTAEQPSQSKISDVIDTFLKSRFSSNGFMGFLLNVFILTCISLAIMLAVYTSQTSGFYSYLTSPGFLAQFFGNGFFVTFVTNCLILSAYPLVLERFVREGLTNAFLLMLMDQLLKIGLFLLLTAVSYIWFAEFKGAFNGSKELALKAIPDTVLLELKFGNLTSVYIYSLLLSSFPLFIVLTIKLMANSDRARSTVQRILFWLPFKNKPLWLVGSVFAAFCGLFALLVSILLNMLSS
;
A
#
# COMPACT_ATOMS: atom_id res chain seq x y z
N MET A 1 14.89 11.94 24.10
CA MET A 1 13.47 12.30 24.35
C MET A 1 13.05 13.20 23.21
N MET A 2 12.00 12.85 22.45
CA MET A 2 11.64 13.63 21.25
C MET A 2 11.14 15.02 21.61
N ASP A 3 11.56 16.04 20.87
CA ASP A 3 11.07 17.40 21.04
C ASP A 3 9.69 17.60 20.40
N THR A 4 9.06 18.75 20.66
CA THR A 4 7.72 19.08 20.15
C THR A 4 7.64 19.11 18.62
N THR A 5 8.71 19.53 17.95
CA THR A 5 8.84 19.57 16.49
C THR A 5 8.90 18.17 15.89
N GLN A 6 9.64 17.27 16.53
CA GLN A 6 9.73 15.86 16.16
C GLN A 6 8.39 15.15 16.36
N TRP A 7 7.67 15.42 17.44
CA TRP A 7 6.31 14.88 17.64
C TRP A 7 5.32 15.37 16.60
N PHE A 8 5.39 16.64 16.21
CA PHE A 8 4.55 17.18 15.14
C PHE A 8 4.85 16.50 13.81
N SER A 9 6.13 16.28 13.50
CA SER A 9 6.58 15.54 12.32
C SER A 9 6.06 14.10 12.29
N VAL A 10 6.10 13.38 13.42
CA VAL A 10 5.54 12.03 13.54
C VAL A 10 4.03 12.01 13.34
N ALA A 11 3.32 12.97 13.94
CA ALA A 11 1.87 13.07 13.79
C ALA A 11 1.47 13.32 12.34
N GLN A 12 2.19 14.18 11.62
CA GLN A 12 1.98 14.41 10.18
C GLN A 12 2.13 13.12 9.37
N ALA A 13 3.18 12.34 9.61
CA ALA A 13 3.39 11.07 8.92
C ALA A 13 2.24 10.08 9.15
N GLY A 14 1.57 10.13 10.31
CA GLY A 14 0.39 9.31 10.58
C GLY A 14 -0.91 9.79 9.94
N ILE A 15 -1.04 11.09 9.67
CA ILE A 15 -2.26 11.72 9.14
C ILE A 15 -2.27 11.77 7.61
N ILE A 16 -1.11 11.95 6.99
CA ILE A 16 -0.96 12.10 5.54
C ILE A 16 -1.43 10.84 4.77
N PRO A 17 -0.99 9.60 5.08
CA PRO A 17 -1.46 8.42 4.37
C PRO A 17 -2.99 8.24 4.39
N PRO A 18 -3.68 8.37 5.54
CA PRO A 18 -5.14 8.33 5.59
C PRO A 18 -5.81 9.34 4.66
N ILE A 19 -5.30 10.57 4.60
CA ILE A 19 -5.82 11.61 3.72
C ILE A 19 -5.58 11.25 2.25
N LEU A 20 -4.33 10.92 1.87
CA LEU A 20 -3.98 10.64 0.48
C LEU A 20 -4.71 9.42 -0.06
N ILE A 21 -4.71 8.31 0.70
CA ILE A 21 -5.42 7.09 0.32
C ILE A 21 -6.92 7.34 0.36
N GLY A 22 -7.43 8.06 1.37
CA GLY A 22 -8.84 8.45 1.48
C GLY A 22 -9.34 9.27 0.29
N VAL A 23 -8.52 10.21 -0.21
CA VAL A 23 -8.78 10.97 -1.44
C VAL A 23 -8.70 10.07 -2.67
N ALA A 24 -7.72 9.18 -2.75
CA ALA A 24 -7.57 8.24 -3.86
C ALA A 24 -8.78 7.30 -4.03
N ILE A 25 -9.39 6.88 -2.92
CA ILE A 25 -10.59 6.03 -2.92
C ILE A 25 -11.89 6.84 -2.85
N TRP A 26 -11.80 8.17 -2.80
CA TRP A 26 -12.97 9.04 -2.68
C TRP A 26 -13.83 8.89 -3.93
N ASN A 27 -15.10 8.50 -3.74
CA ASN A 27 -16.02 8.11 -4.81
C ASN A 27 -15.67 6.83 -5.58
N SER A 28 -14.83 5.94 -5.03
CA SER A 28 -14.59 4.62 -5.63
C SER A 28 -15.88 3.82 -5.86
N ASP A 29 -16.91 4.03 -5.02
CA ASP A 29 -18.23 3.41 -5.21
C ASP A 29 -18.95 3.87 -6.50
N LYS A 30 -18.58 5.01 -7.12
CA LYS A 30 -19.15 5.43 -8.42
C LYS A 30 -18.57 4.65 -9.60
N ILE A 31 -17.45 3.97 -9.40
CA ILE A 31 -16.81 3.13 -10.43
C ILE A 31 -17.60 1.82 -10.60
N ILE A 32 -18.33 1.41 -9.56
CA ILE A 32 -19.16 0.21 -9.57
C ILE A 32 -20.62 0.63 -9.75
N SER A 33 -21.38 -0.12 -10.54
CA SER A 33 -22.82 0.11 -10.67
C SER A 33 -23.52 -0.10 -9.32
N GLU A 34 -24.69 0.51 -9.15
CA GLU A 34 -25.52 0.31 -7.96
C GLU A 34 -25.82 -1.19 -7.73
N ASP A 35 -26.08 -1.93 -8.81
CA ASP A 35 -26.24 -3.39 -8.80
C ASP A 35 -24.98 -4.11 -8.30
N GLY A 36 -23.80 -3.68 -8.74
CA GLY A 36 -22.52 -4.24 -8.30
C GLY A 36 -22.24 -3.95 -6.82
N ALA A 37 -22.57 -2.76 -6.34
CA ALA A 37 -22.45 -2.40 -4.92
C ALA A 37 -23.42 -3.23 -4.05
N ASN A 38 -24.67 -3.40 -4.50
CA ASN A 38 -25.66 -4.26 -3.84
C ASN A 38 -25.23 -5.73 -3.82
N LEU A 39 -24.62 -6.22 -4.91
CA LEU A 39 -24.12 -7.59 -5.02
C LEU A 39 -22.91 -7.82 -4.10
N MET A 40 -21.96 -6.87 -4.03
CA MET A 40 -20.86 -6.93 -3.06
C MET A 40 -21.35 -6.89 -1.62
N TYR A 41 -22.27 -5.96 -1.30
CA TYR A 41 -22.89 -5.90 0.02
C TYR A 41 -23.60 -7.21 0.37
N GLY A 42 -24.36 -7.78 -0.56
CA GLY A 42 -25.03 -9.07 -0.39
C GLY A 42 -24.06 -10.20 -0.09
N HIS A 43 -22.97 -10.32 -0.86
CA HIS A 43 -21.98 -11.36 -0.61
C HIS A 43 -21.18 -11.14 0.69
N ILE A 44 -20.85 -9.90 1.04
CA ILE A 44 -20.11 -9.59 2.28
C ILE A 44 -21.01 -9.80 3.50
N SER A 45 -22.25 -9.30 3.48
CA SER A 45 -23.22 -9.51 4.56
C SER A 45 -23.57 -10.98 4.72
N HIS A 46 -23.86 -11.71 3.64
CA HIS A 46 -24.13 -13.15 3.69
C HIS A 46 -22.93 -13.93 4.19
N THR A 47 -21.70 -13.58 3.80
CA THR A 47 -20.49 -14.20 4.37
C THR A 47 -20.34 -13.92 5.86
N ALA A 48 -20.68 -12.69 6.29
CA ALA A 48 -20.63 -12.32 7.70
C ALA A 48 -21.74 -13.02 8.51
N GLU A 49 -22.92 -13.25 7.94
CA GLU A 49 -24.06 -13.89 8.62
C GLU A 49 -23.98 -15.42 8.60
N GLN A 50 -23.54 -16.02 7.50
CA GLN A 50 -23.53 -17.48 7.26
C GLN A 50 -22.19 -17.95 6.67
N PRO A 51 -21.10 -17.94 7.46
CA PRO A 51 -19.75 -18.22 6.98
C PRO A 51 -19.56 -19.65 6.45
N SER A 52 -20.19 -20.63 7.10
CA SER A 52 -20.08 -22.06 6.73
C SER A 52 -20.74 -22.40 5.39
N GLN A 53 -21.61 -21.53 4.88
CA GLN A 53 -22.26 -21.66 3.57
C GLN A 53 -21.59 -20.78 2.50
N SER A 54 -20.66 -19.91 2.90
CA SER A 54 -20.03 -18.96 1.98
C SER A 54 -18.93 -19.61 1.16
N LYS A 55 -19.15 -19.71 -0.15
CA LYS A 55 -18.12 -20.10 -1.13
C LYS A 55 -17.12 -18.98 -1.44
N ILE A 56 -17.20 -17.84 -0.75
CA ILE A 56 -16.39 -16.66 -1.09
C ILE A 56 -14.89 -16.92 -0.89
N SER A 57 -14.52 -17.77 0.08
CA SER A 57 -13.12 -18.16 0.27
C SER A 57 -12.59 -18.90 -0.96
N ASP A 58 -13.35 -19.84 -1.50
CA ASP A 58 -12.98 -20.61 -2.69
C ASP A 58 -12.86 -19.71 -3.93
N VAL A 59 -13.78 -18.74 -4.09
CA VAL A 59 -13.75 -17.76 -5.18
C VAL A 59 -12.51 -16.86 -5.07
N ILE A 60 -12.22 -16.36 -3.87
CA ILE A 60 -11.03 -15.55 -3.59
C ILE A 60 -9.75 -16.35 -3.85
N ASP A 61 -9.70 -17.60 -3.41
CA ASP A 61 -8.55 -18.47 -3.62
C ASP A 61 -8.34 -18.79 -5.10
N THR A 62 -9.42 -19.03 -5.82
CA THR A 62 -9.38 -19.22 -7.27
C THR A 62 -8.92 -17.95 -7.98
N PHE A 63 -9.41 -16.77 -7.56
CA PHE A 63 -8.99 -15.48 -8.11
C PHE A 63 -7.51 -15.21 -7.85
N LEU A 64 -7.05 -15.36 -6.61
CA LEU A 64 -5.66 -15.13 -6.24
C LEU A 64 -4.73 -16.12 -6.94
N LYS A 65 -5.09 -17.40 -6.99
CA LYS A 65 -4.33 -18.39 -7.74
C LYS A 65 -4.32 -18.05 -9.22
N SER A 66 -5.46 -17.73 -9.84
CA SER A 66 -5.52 -17.33 -11.24
C SER A 66 -4.63 -16.13 -11.57
N ARG A 67 -4.73 -15.06 -10.78
CA ARG A 67 -4.06 -13.79 -11.08
C ARG A 67 -2.61 -13.74 -10.61
N PHE A 68 -2.27 -14.44 -9.54
CA PHE A 68 -0.95 -14.35 -8.92
C PHE A 68 -0.15 -15.65 -8.87
N SER A 69 -0.70 -16.80 -9.30
CA SER A 69 0.07 -18.08 -9.31
C SER A 69 -0.10 -18.98 -10.54
N SER A 70 -1.25 -18.99 -11.23
CA SER A 70 -1.62 -20.07 -12.18
C SER A 70 -1.59 -19.66 -13.65
N ASN A 71 -1.58 -18.38 -14.00
CA ASN A 71 -1.49 -17.90 -15.38
C ASN A 71 -0.04 -17.88 -15.93
N GLY A 72 0.88 -18.58 -15.28
CA GLY A 72 2.32 -18.54 -15.58
C GLY A 72 3.00 -17.23 -15.19
N PHE A 73 4.33 -17.21 -15.28
CA PHE A 73 5.17 -16.06 -14.88
C PHE A 73 4.76 -14.75 -15.59
N MET A 74 4.44 -14.80 -16.87
CA MET A 74 4.04 -13.62 -17.63
C MET A 74 2.69 -13.04 -17.22
N GLY A 75 1.70 -13.90 -16.92
CA GLY A 75 0.40 -13.45 -16.43
C GLY A 75 0.53 -12.75 -15.07
N PHE A 76 1.36 -13.31 -14.19
CA PHE A 76 1.72 -12.68 -12.92
C PHE A 76 2.35 -11.30 -13.15
N LEU A 77 3.42 -11.21 -13.95
CA LEU A 77 4.09 -9.94 -14.23
C LEU A 77 3.14 -8.89 -14.78
N LEU A 78 2.25 -9.26 -15.71
CA LEU A 78 1.28 -8.33 -16.29
C LEU A 78 0.28 -7.82 -15.23
N ASN A 79 -0.24 -8.69 -14.37
CA ASN A 79 -1.16 -8.27 -13.30
C ASN A 79 -0.46 -7.34 -12.30
N VAL A 80 0.77 -7.65 -11.91
CA VAL A 80 1.57 -6.79 -11.03
C VAL A 80 1.92 -5.46 -11.71
N PHE A 81 2.20 -5.49 -13.01
CA PHE A 81 2.50 -4.30 -13.80
C PHE A 81 1.28 -3.37 -13.83
N ILE A 82 0.10 -3.90 -14.16
CA ILE A 82 -1.16 -3.14 -14.18
C ILE A 82 -1.44 -2.55 -12.80
N LEU A 83 -1.33 -3.35 -11.73
CA LEU A 83 -1.56 -2.88 -10.36
C LEU A 83 -0.58 -1.76 -9.98
N THR A 84 0.69 -1.90 -10.35
CA THR A 84 1.73 -0.89 -10.11
C THR A 84 1.44 0.39 -10.87
N CYS A 85 1.08 0.29 -12.16
CA CYS A 85 0.71 1.43 -12.99
C CYS A 85 -0.52 2.17 -12.44
N ILE A 86 -1.57 1.46 -12.05
CA ILE A 86 -2.78 2.06 -11.46
C ILE A 86 -2.42 2.79 -10.16
N SER A 87 -1.68 2.14 -9.26
CA SER A 87 -1.32 2.72 -7.97
C SER A 87 -0.43 3.96 -8.13
N LEU A 88 0.53 3.92 -9.06
CA LEU A 88 1.38 5.06 -9.39
C LEU A 88 0.61 6.19 -10.05
N ALA A 89 -0.28 5.90 -11.00
CA ALA A 89 -1.08 6.92 -11.67
C ALA A 89 -1.97 7.68 -10.68
N ILE A 90 -2.60 6.95 -9.75
CA ILE A 90 -3.41 7.54 -8.68
C ILE A 90 -2.55 8.44 -7.80
N MET A 91 -1.43 7.93 -7.27
CA MET A 91 -0.58 8.71 -6.37
C MET A 91 0.12 9.89 -7.07
N LEU A 92 0.47 9.75 -8.35
CA LEU A 92 1.03 10.83 -9.15
C LEU A 92 -0.01 11.92 -9.43
N ALA A 93 -1.27 11.55 -9.68
CA ALA A 93 -2.36 12.52 -9.82
C ALA A 93 -2.57 13.30 -8.51
N VAL A 94 -2.55 12.61 -7.37
CA VAL A 94 -2.61 13.27 -6.05
C VAL A 94 -1.42 14.21 -5.84
N TYR A 95 -0.20 13.79 -6.16
CA TYR A 95 1.00 14.63 -6.03
C TYR A 95 0.98 15.86 -6.95
N THR A 96 0.60 15.68 -8.21
CA THR A 96 0.54 16.77 -9.20
C THR A 96 -0.53 17.79 -8.86
N SER A 97 -1.68 17.37 -8.30
CA SER A 97 -2.72 18.29 -7.84
C SER A 97 -2.28 19.19 -6.67
N GLN A 98 -1.30 18.75 -5.88
CA GLN A 98 -0.76 19.49 -4.74
C GLN A 98 0.50 20.30 -5.10
N THR A 99 1.15 19.98 -6.22
CA THR A 99 2.42 20.60 -6.63
C THR A 99 2.19 21.54 -7.81
N SER A 100 2.06 22.84 -7.53
CA SER A 100 1.84 23.87 -8.56
C SER A 100 2.97 23.86 -9.61
N GLY A 101 2.60 23.94 -10.89
CA GLY A 101 3.56 23.98 -12.01
C GLY A 101 4.17 22.62 -12.39
N PHE A 102 3.84 21.53 -11.71
CA PHE A 102 4.43 20.21 -12.00
C PHE A 102 3.86 19.56 -13.27
N TYR A 103 2.63 19.91 -13.67
CA TYR A 103 1.96 19.35 -14.86
C TYR A 103 2.79 19.50 -16.14
N SER A 104 3.44 20.65 -16.35
CA SER A 104 4.29 20.90 -17.52
C SER A 104 5.59 20.09 -17.51
N TYR A 105 5.99 19.55 -16.35
CA TYR A 105 7.22 18.77 -16.20
C TYR A 105 7.01 17.26 -16.42
N LEU A 106 5.76 16.78 -16.35
CA LEU A 106 5.40 15.35 -16.48
C LEU A 106 5.79 14.73 -17.82
N THR A 107 5.86 15.54 -18.88
CA THR A 107 6.24 15.08 -20.23
C THR A 107 7.71 15.33 -20.53
N SER A 108 8.47 15.91 -19.60
CA SER A 108 9.88 16.18 -19.81
C SER A 108 10.69 14.87 -19.90
N PRO A 109 11.68 14.77 -20.80
CA PRO A 109 12.52 13.57 -20.89
C PRO A 109 13.24 13.23 -19.58
N GLY A 110 13.64 14.25 -18.82
CA GLY A 110 14.27 14.09 -17.51
C GLY A 110 13.33 13.44 -16.49
N PHE A 111 12.07 13.93 -16.41
CA PHE A 111 11.06 13.30 -15.56
C PHE A 111 10.79 11.86 -15.97
N LEU A 112 10.55 11.58 -17.26
CA LEU A 112 10.24 10.24 -17.72
C LEU A 112 11.39 9.26 -17.44
N ALA A 113 12.64 9.68 -17.69
CA ALA A 113 13.80 8.86 -17.40
C ALA A 113 13.95 8.56 -15.90
N GLN A 114 13.76 9.55 -15.03
CA GLN A 114 13.84 9.35 -13.59
C GLN A 114 12.66 8.53 -13.05
N PHE A 115 11.45 8.84 -13.51
CA PHE A 115 10.22 8.23 -13.06
C PHE A 115 10.14 6.76 -13.45
N PHE A 116 10.40 6.44 -14.72
CA PHE A 116 10.36 5.06 -15.20
C PHE A 116 11.65 4.29 -14.94
N GLY A 117 12.81 4.93 -15.10
CA GLY A 117 14.11 4.27 -15.01
C GLY A 117 14.54 3.90 -13.60
N ASN A 118 14.04 4.61 -12.57
CA ASN A 118 14.34 4.29 -11.18
C ASN A 118 13.07 3.98 -10.39
N GLY A 119 12.21 4.98 -10.18
CA GLY A 119 11.10 4.87 -9.24
C GLY A 119 10.09 3.77 -9.61
N PHE A 120 9.64 3.74 -10.87
CA PHE A 120 8.76 2.70 -11.38
C PHE A 120 9.40 1.32 -11.26
N PHE A 121 10.64 1.17 -11.72
CA PHE A 121 11.35 -0.11 -11.71
C PHE A 121 11.45 -0.69 -10.29
N VAL A 122 11.91 0.12 -9.33
CA VAL A 122 12.02 -0.28 -7.92
C VAL A 122 10.66 -0.65 -7.34
N THR A 123 9.62 0.15 -7.63
CA THR A 123 8.25 -0.11 -7.18
C THR A 123 7.71 -1.43 -7.74
N PHE A 124 7.90 -1.66 -9.04
CA PHE A 124 7.44 -2.86 -9.73
C PHE A 124 8.13 -4.11 -9.22
N VAL A 125 9.46 -4.10 -9.09
CA VAL A 125 10.23 -5.23 -8.54
C VAL A 125 9.81 -5.54 -7.11
N THR A 126 9.60 -4.50 -6.29
CA THR A 126 9.11 -4.64 -4.91
C THR A 126 7.74 -5.32 -4.89
N ASN A 127 6.78 -4.86 -5.70
CA ASN A 127 5.47 -5.50 -5.79
C ASN A 127 5.57 -6.95 -6.29
N CYS A 128 6.44 -7.26 -7.25
CA CYS A 128 6.64 -8.64 -7.72
C CYS A 128 7.12 -9.56 -6.60
N LEU A 129 8.16 -9.15 -5.86
CA LEU A 129 8.72 -9.97 -4.79
C LEU A 129 7.69 -10.22 -3.69
N ILE A 130 6.99 -9.16 -3.26
CA ILE A 130 6.01 -9.26 -2.17
C ILE A 130 4.77 -10.04 -2.60
N LEU A 131 4.16 -9.70 -3.75
CA LEU A 131 2.93 -10.36 -4.22
C LEU A 131 3.14 -11.84 -4.57
N SER A 132 4.34 -12.25 -4.95
CA SER A 132 4.65 -13.66 -5.21
C SER A 132 4.57 -14.54 -3.95
N ALA A 133 4.81 -13.97 -2.76
CA ALA A 133 4.78 -14.71 -1.50
C ALA A 133 3.37 -14.90 -0.93
N TYR A 134 2.41 -14.06 -1.34
CA TYR A 134 1.07 -13.99 -0.75
C TYR A 134 0.25 -15.30 -0.82
N PRO A 135 0.19 -16.01 -1.95
CA PRO A 135 -0.54 -17.26 -2.04
C PRO A 135 -0.09 -18.31 -1.02
N LEU A 136 1.16 -18.24 -0.55
CA LEU A 136 1.74 -19.20 0.40
C LEU A 136 1.43 -18.84 1.86
N VAL A 137 1.38 -17.53 2.18
CA VAL A 137 1.26 -17.08 3.57
C VAL A 137 -0.18 -16.78 3.98
N LEU A 138 -1.05 -16.40 3.03
CA LEU A 138 -2.38 -15.90 3.35
C LEU A 138 -3.24 -16.92 4.11
N GLU A 139 -3.27 -18.19 3.68
CA GLU A 139 -4.08 -19.22 4.33
C GLU A 139 -3.64 -19.49 5.77
N ARG A 140 -2.32 -19.47 6.02
CA ARG A 140 -1.74 -19.70 7.35
C ARG A 140 -2.16 -18.60 8.32
N PHE A 141 -1.93 -17.34 7.95
CA PHE A 141 -2.19 -16.20 8.83
C PHE A 141 -3.68 -15.98 9.11
N VAL A 142 -4.57 -16.31 8.16
CA VAL A 142 -6.03 -16.22 8.39
C VAL A 142 -6.51 -17.27 9.40
N ARG A 143 -6.03 -18.51 9.30
CA ARG A 143 -6.42 -19.60 10.23
C ARG A 143 -6.04 -19.28 11.67
N GLU A 144 -4.94 -18.56 11.86
CA GLU A 144 -4.45 -18.19 13.19
C GLU A 144 -5.13 -16.92 13.76
N GLY A 145 -6.11 -16.32 13.05
CA GLY A 145 -7.01 -15.29 13.57
C GLY A 145 -6.63 -13.82 13.30
N LEU A 146 -7.39 -12.90 13.90
CA LEU A 146 -7.33 -11.45 13.63
C LEU A 146 -5.93 -10.84 13.87
N THR A 147 -5.27 -11.22 14.97
CA THR A 147 -3.94 -10.69 15.32
C THR A 147 -2.91 -11.05 14.25
N ASN A 148 -2.93 -12.28 13.75
CA ASN A 148 -2.00 -12.74 12.74
C ASN A 148 -2.26 -12.08 11.39
N ALA A 149 -3.52 -11.91 11.00
CA ALA A 149 -3.85 -11.11 9.82
C ALA A 149 -3.38 -9.65 9.92
N PHE A 150 -3.50 -9.01 11.09
CA PHE A 150 -2.94 -7.68 11.33
C PHE A 150 -1.42 -7.69 11.16
N LEU A 151 -0.73 -8.67 11.74
CA LEU A 151 0.72 -8.84 11.59
C LEU A 151 1.13 -9.07 10.13
N LEU A 152 0.36 -9.83 9.35
CA LEU A 152 0.61 -10.04 7.92
C LEU A 152 0.60 -8.71 7.15
N MET A 153 -0.42 -7.87 7.38
CA MET A 153 -0.49 -6.55 6.74
C MET A 153 0.63 -5.62 7.18
N LEU A 154 1.04 -5.71 8.46
CA LEU A 154 2.14 -4.91 8.97
C LEU A 154 3.47 -5.34 8.35
N MET A 155 3.70 -6.65 8.25
CA MET A 155 4.88 -7.24 7.60
C MET A 155 4.92 -6.90 6.11
N ASP A 156 3.78 -6.94 5.41
CA ASP A 156 3.69 -6.51 4.01
C ASP A 156 4.22 -5.09 3.81
N GLN A 157 3.72 -4.15 4.60
CA GLN A 157 4.13 -2.75 4.48
C GLN A 157 5.59 -2.53 4.89
N LEU A 158 6.04 -3.19 5.97
CA LEU A 158 7.45 -3.14 6.39
C LEU A 158 8.39 -3.73 5.34
N LEU A 159 8.04 -4.87 4.75
CA LEU A 159 8.86 -5.50 3.71
C LEU A 159 8.87 -4.67 2.44
N LYS A 160 7.73 -4.08 2.03
CA LYS A 160 7.68 -3.17 0.88
C LYS A 160 8.56 -1.95 1.08
N ILE A 161 8.45 -1.27 2.21
CA ILE A 161 9.32 -0.11 2.51
C ILE A 161 10.77 -0.56 2.61
N GLY A 162 11.08 -1.61 3.39
CA GLY A 162 12.44 -2.09 3.56
C GLY A 162 13.11 -2.46 2.23
N LEU A 163 12.38 -3.14 1.34
CA LEU A 163 12.86 -3.51 0.01
C LEU A 163 13.00 -2.29 -0.91
N PHE A 164 12.06 -1.35 -0.86
CA PHE A 164 12.17 -0.08 -1.58
C PHE A 164 13.41 0.70 -1.16
N LEU A 165 13.68 0.81 0.14
CA LEU A 165 14.85 1.48 0.69
C LEU A 165 16.14 0.76 0.32
N LEU A 166 16.15 -0.57 0.40
CA LEU A 166 17.31 -1.37 0.02
C LEU A 166 17.65 -1.16 -1.46
N LEU A 167 16.66 -1.25 -2.35
CA LEU A 167 16.86 -1.04 -3.78
C LEU A 167 17.29 0.40 -4.08
N THR A 168 16.71 1.39 -3.38
CA THR A 168 17.12 2.80 -3.50
C THR A 168 18.56 3.01 -3.05
N ALA A 169 18.96 2.39 -1.93
CA ALA A 169 20.33 2.43 -1.43
C ALA A 169 21.33 1.85 -2.45
N VAL A 170 20.99 0.71 -3.04
CA VAL A 170 21.78 0.07 -4.11
C VAL A 170 21.90 1.02 -5.31
N SER A 171 20.80 1.65 -5.74
CA SER A 171 20.83 2.65 -6.81
C SER A 171 21.71 3.86 -6.46
N TYR A 172 21.66 4.35 -5.22
CA TYR A 172 22.46 5.50 -4.78
C TYR A 172 23.95 5.18 -4.75
N ILE A 173 24.34 4.00 -4.24
CA ILE A 173 25.72 3.51 -4.27
C ILE A 173 26.19 3.40 -5.72
N TRP A 174 25.37 2.82 -6.60
CA TRP A 174 25.70 2.71 -8.02
C TRP A 174 25.91 4.08 -8.67
N PHE A 175 25.05 5.05 -8.40
CA PHE A 175 25.23 6.42 -8.90
C PHE A 175 26.46 7.10 -8.32
N ALA A 176 26.80 6.85 -7.05
CA ALA A 176 28.01 7.38 -6.45
C ALA A 176 29.27 6.83 -7.14
N GLU A 177 29.34 5.52 -7.32
CA GLU A 177 30.50 4.85 -7.95
C GLU A 177 30.66 5.18 -9.43
N PHE A 178 29.57 5.14 -10.19
CA PHE A 178 29.65 5.17 -11.66
C PHE A 178 29.29 6.52 -12.29
N LYS A 179 28.63 7.41 -11.55
CA LYS A 179 28.23 8.75 -12.04
C LYS A 179 28.81 9.90 -11.22
N GLY A 180 29.62 9.61 -10.19
CA GLY A 180 30.23 10.63 -9.33
C GLY A 180 29.22 11.37 -8.43
N ALA A 181 28.00 10.83 -8.26
CA ALA A 181 27.03 11.40 -7.32
C ALA A 181 27.57 11.34 -5.88
N PHE A 182 27.09 12.20 -4.99
CA PHE A 182 27.55 12.26 -3.59
C PHE A 182 29.08 12.39 -3.44
N ASN A 183 29.74 13.12 -4.35
CA ASN A 183 31.20 13.23 -4.44
C ASN A 183 31.92 11.86 -4.55
N GLY A 184 31.25 10.84 -5.09
CA GLY A 184 31.76 9.47 -5.16
C GLY A 184 31.73 8.69 -3.84
N SER A 185 31.19 9.26 -2.76
CA SER A 185 31.18 8.62 -1.44
C SER A 185 29.92 7.78 -1.21
N LYS A 186 30.12 6.47 -1.04
CA LYS A 186 29.06 5.53 -0.63
C LYS A 186 28.50 5.86 0.75
N GLU A 187 29.34 6.36 1.65
CA GLU A 187 28.92 6.69 3.01
C GLU A 187 27.97 7.89 3.01
N LEU A 188 28.26 8.93 2.20
CA LEU A 188 27.35 10.07 2.03
C LEU A 188 26.05 9.64 1.36
N ALA A 189 26.11 8.74 0.39
CA ALA A 189 24.93 8.18 -0.27
C ALA A 189 24.01 7.44 0.72
N LEU A 190 24.56 6.64 1.64
CA LEU A 190 23.79 5.91 2.65
C LEU A 190 23.25 6.84 3.76
N LYS A 191 24.05 7.83 4.20
CA LYS A 191 23.61 8.80 5.22
C LYS A 191 22.43 9.65 4.75
N ALA A 192 22.26 9.84 3.45
CA ALA A 192 21.12 10.58 2.91
C ALA A 192 19.78 9.83 3.01
N ILE A 193 19.79 8.51 3.25
CA ILE A 193 18.58 7.69 3.19
C ILE A 193 17.57 8.08 4.28
N PRO A 194 17.89 8.11 5.59
CA PRO A 194 16.89 8.39 6.62
C PRO A 194 16.16 9.72 6.42
N ASP A 195 16.88 10.78 6.08
CA ASP A 195 16.31 12.11 5.80
C ASP A 195 15.41 12.09 4.57
N THR A 196 15.83 11.36 3.54
CA THR A 196 15.04 11.16 2.31
C THR A 196 13.72 10.45 2.63
N VAL A 197 13.74 9.40 3.46
CA VAL A 197 12.53 8.68 3.88
C VAL A 197 11.60 9.54 4.73
N LEU A 198 12.16 10.32 5.67
CA LEU A 198 11.35 11.22 6.50
C LEU A 198 10.63 12.28 5.67
N LEU A 199 11.27 12.77 4.60
CA LEU A 199 10.64 13.69 3.65
C LEU A 199 9.56 12.99 2.81
N GLU A 200 9.80 11.74 2.41
CA GLU A 200 8.85 10.94 1.64
C GLU A 200 7.60 10.58 2.42
N LEU A 201 7.72 10.23 3.70
CA LEU A 201 6.59 9.97 4.61
C LEU A 201 5.74 11.22 4.88
N LYS A 202 6.24 12.40 4.52
CA LYS A 202 5.50 13.67 4.58
C LYS A 202 4.91 14.08 3.23
N PHE A 203 5.01 13.21 2.23
CA PHE A 203 4.60 13.50 0.85
C PHE A 203 5.32 14.72 0.26
N GLY A 204 6.56 14.99 0.70
CA GLY A 204 7.28 16.22 0.38
C GLY A 204 8.01 16.22 -0.96
N ASN A 205 8.07 15.08 -1.65
CA ASN A 205 8.78 14.95 -2.93
C ASN A 205 8.16 13.87 -3.84
N LEU A 206 8.65 13.78 -5.08
CA LEU A 206 8.18 12.79 -6.05
C LEU A 206 8.40 11.34 -5.59
N THR A 207 9.43 11.06 -4.81
CA THR A 207 9.71 9.70 -4.33
C THR A 207 8.60 9.17 -3.41
N SER A 208 7.90 10.06 -2.72
CA SER A 208 6.68 9.74 -1.97
C SER A 208 5.64 9.03 -2.83
N VAL A 209 5.50 9.41 -4.12
CA VAL A 209 4.57 8.75 -5.05
C VAL A 209 4.83 7.25 -5.11
N TYR A 210 6.09 6.83 -5.11
CA TYR A 210 6.47 5.42 -5.13
C TYR A 210 6.10 4.72 -3.82
N ILE A 211 6.47 5.28 -2.67
CA ILE A 211 6.15 4.69 -1.35
C ILE A 211 4.63 4.55 -1.17
N TYR A 212 3.87 5.62 -1.41
CA TYR A 212 2.42 5.55 -1.26
C TYR A 212 1.76 4.66 -2.31
N SER A 213 2.36 4.50 -3.50
CA SER A 213 1.86 3.52 -4.48
C SER A 213 2.10 2.08 -4.02
N LEU A 214 3.20 1.80 -3.32
CA LEU A 214 3.46 0.49 -2.70
C LEU A 214 2.47 0.18 -1.59
N LEU A 215 2.12 1.18 -0.78
CA LEU A 215 1.07 1.05 0.20
C LEU A 215 -0.26 0.77 -0.51
N LEU A 216 -0.67 1.64 -1.44
CA LEU A 216 -1.94 1.51 -2.17
C LEU A 216 -2.05 0.17 -2.92
N SER A 217 -0.95 -0.40 -3.42
CA SER A 217 -0.96 -1.71 -4.09
C SER A 217 -1.30 -2.88 -3.15
N SER A 218 -1.26 -2.68 -1.83
CA SER A 218 -1.75 -3.65 -0.83
C SER A 218 -3.27 -3.64 -0.67
N PHE A 219 -3.98 -2.66 -1.23
CA PHE A 219 -5.43 -2.53 -1.05
C PHE A 219 -6.23 -3.76 -1.50
N PRO A 220 -5.99 -4.37 -2.68
CA PRO A 220 -6.68 -5.60 -3.08
C PRO A 220 -6.45 -6.76 -2.09
N LEU A 221 -5.25 -6.87 -1.54
CA LEU A 221 -4.90 -7.89 -0.55
C LEU A 221 -5.61 -7.65 0.78
N PHE A 222 -5.73 -6.38 1.19
CA PHE A 222 -6.48 -6.00 2.38
C PHE A 222 -7.95 -6.39 2.28
N ILE A 223 -8.59 -6.19 1.11
CA ILE A 223 -9.97 -6.63 0.85
C ILE A 223 -10.07 -8.14 1.02
N VAL A 224 -9.19 -8.89 0.35
CA VAL A 224 -9.16 -10.36 0.41
C VAL A 224 -8.99 -10.86 1.84
N LEU A 225 -8.02 -10.30 2.57
CA LEU A 225 -7.73 -10.67 3.94
C LEU A 225 -8.93 -10.40 4.86
N THR A 226 -9.58 -9.24 4.69
CA THR A 226 -10.76 -8.85 5.47
C THR A 226 -11.92 -9.83 5.24
N ILE A 227 -12.19 -10.19 3.98
CA ILE A 227 -13.25 -11.15 3.65
C ILE A 227 -12.93 -12.53 4.24
N LYS A 228 -11.71 -13.02 4.06
CA LYS A 228 -11.29 -14.31 4.61
C LYS A 228 -11.33 -14.35 6.13
N LEU A 229 -10.96 -13.26 6.81
CA LEU A 229 -11.07 -13.15 8.26
C LEU A 229 -12.52 -13.23 8.75
N MET A 230 -13.44 -12.54 8.07
CA MET A 230 -14.88 -12.62 8.41
C MET A 230 -15.44 -14.04 8.24
N ALA A 231 -14.97 -14.74 7.21
CA ALA A 231 -15.38 -16.12 6.92
C ALA A 231 -14.85 -17.13 7.97
N ASN A 232 -13.63 -16.93 8.49
CA ASN A 232 -12.93 -17.93 9.30
C ASN A 232 -12.83 -17.61 10.80
N SER A 233 -13.24 -16.43 11.27
CA SER A 233 -13.12 -16.06 12.69
C SER A 233 -14.33 -15.30 13.21
N ASP A 234 -15.00 -15.84 14.25
CA ASP A 234 -16.15 -15.19 14.91
C ASP A 234 -15.77 -13.86 15.59
N ARG A 235 -14.56 -13.80 16.16
CA ARG A 235 -14.04 -12.57 16.79
C ARG A 235 -13.73 -11.48 15.75
N ALA A 236 -13.15 -11.86 14.62
CA ALA A 236 -12.91 -10.92 13.52
C ALA A 236 -14.24 -10.44 12.94
N ARG A 237 -15.20 -11.35 12.70
CA ARG A 237 -16.55 -11.03 12.22
C ARG A 237 -17.24 -10.01 13.12
N SER A 238 -17.32 -10.24 14.43
CA SER A 238 -18.00 -9.30 15.34
C SER A 238 -17.32 -7.92 15.37
N THR A 239 -15.99 -7.87 15.26
CA THR A 239 -15.24 -6.62 15.22
C THR A 239 -15.47 -5.87 13.90
N VAL A 240 -15.36 -6.58 12.77
CA VAL A 240 -15.59 -6.02 11.44
C VAL A 240 -17.04 -5.60 11.26
N GLN A 241 -18.01 -6.38 11.78
CA GLN A 241 -19.42 -6.02 11.79
C GLN A 241 -19.67 -4.73 12.58
N ARG A 242 -19.11 -4.60 13.78
CA ARG A 242 -19.23 -3.38 14.59
C ARG A 242 -18.64 -2.15 13.89
N ILE A 243 -17.51 -2.29 13.21
CA ILE A 243 -16.82 -1.16 12.57
C ILE A 243 -17.49 -0.80 11.24
N LEU A 244 -17.70 -1.78 10.35
CA LEU A 244 -18.23 -1.53 9.01
C LEU A 244 -19.73 -1.23 9.05
N PHE A 245 -20.55 -1.98 9.80
CA PHE A 245 -22.01 -1.83 9.76
C PHE A 245 -22.55 -0.70 10.66
N TRP A 246 -21.72 -0.12 11.53
CA TRP A 246 -22.05 1.16 12.18
C TRP A 246 -21.98 2.34 11.21
N LEU A 247 -21.24 2.18 10.11
CA LEU A 247 -21.08 3.16 9.04
C LEU A 247 -22.03 2.82 7.87
N PRO A 248 -22.24 3.73 6.89
CA PRO A 248 -23.18 3.51 5.77
C PRO A 248 -22.66 2.47 4.74
N PHE A 249 -22.31 1.27 5.19
CA PHE A 249 -21.74 0.16 4.41
C PHE A 249 -22.63 -0.32 3.29
N LYS A 250 -23.94 -0.25 3.48
CA LYS A 250 -24.91 -0.55 2.43
C LYS A 250 -24.75 0.34 1.20
N ASN A 251 -24.41 1.62 1.40
CA ASN A 251 -24.38 2.60 0.33
C ASN A 251 -22.98 2.83 -0.23
N LYS A 252 -21.93 2.56 0.54
CA LYS A 252 -20.53 2.86 0.18
C LYS A 252 -19.53 1.80 0.70
N PRO A 253 -19.63 0.53 0.26
CA PRO A 253 -18.80 -0.54 0.78
C PRO A 253 -17.31 -0.35 0.47
N LEU A 254 -16.93 0.14 -0.72
CA LEU A 254 -15.52 0.31 -1.08
C LEU A 254 -14.88 1.46 -0.32
N TRP A 255 -15.56 2.60 -0.22
CA TRP A 255 -15.05 3.73 0.53
C TRP A 255 -14.80 3.38 1.99
N LEU A 256 -15.64 2.54 2.60
CA LEU A 256 -15.46 2.13 4.00
C LEU A 256 -14.30 1.17 4.20
N VAL A 257 -14.20 0.12 3.38
CA VAL A 257 -13.05 -0.80 3.43
C VAL A 257 -11.75 -0.04 3.15
N GLY A 258 -11.78 0.87 2.17
CA GLY A 258 -10.65 1.73 1.87
C GLY A 258 -10.32 2.73 2.99
N SER A 259 -11.30 3.23 3.74
CA SER A 259 -11.05 4.13 4.88
C SER A 259 -10.36 3.39 6.03
N VAL A 260 -10.77 2.15 6.31
CA VAL A 260 -10.08 1.30 7.30
C VAL A 260 -8.66 1.00 6.84
N PHE A 261 -8.48 0.68 5.55
CA PHE A 261 -7.17 0.50 4.95
C PHE A 261 -6.29 1.76 5.05
N ALA A 262 -6.85 2.92 4.76
CA ALA A 262 -6.17 4.21 4.85
C ALA A 262 -5.70 4.50 6.28
N ALA A 263 -6.55 4.24 7.28
CA ALA A 263 -6.20 4.33 8.70
C ALA A 263 -5.07 3.37 9.09
N PHE A 264 -5.10 2.14 8.56
CA PHE A 264 -4.02 1.17 8.78
C PHE A 264 -2.68 1.67 8.21
N CYS A 265 -2.66 2.20 6.99
CA CYS A 265 -1.48 2.84 6.41
C CYS A 265 -1.00 4.05 7.24
N GLY A 266 -1.91 4.82 7.84
CA GLY A 266 -1.60 5.91 8.76
C GLY A 266 -0.88 5.44 10.00
N LEU A 267 -1.43 4.43 10.68
CA LEU A 267 -0.79 3.82 11.85
C LEU A 267 0.61 3.31 11.51
N PHE A 268 0.77 2.64 10.38
CA PHE A 268 2.06 2.16 9.93
C PHE A 268 3.07 3.29 9.69
N ALA A 269 2.69 4.32 8.94
CA ALA A 269 3.59 5.45 8.66
C ALA A 269 3.99 6.19 9.95
N LEU A 270 3.07 6.29 10.92
CA LEU A 270 3.36 6.81 12.26
C LEU A 270 4.42 5.96 12.97
N LEU A 271 4.26 4.63 12.98
CA LEU A 271 5.23 3.72 13.62
C LEU A 271 6.61 3.79 12.96
N VAL A 272 6.67 3.81 11.63
CA VAL A 272 7.93 3.96 10.89
C VAL A 272 8.56 5.32 11.19
N SER A 273 7.77 6.39 11.24
CA SER A 273 8.28 7.72 11.57
C SER A 273 8.88 7.78 12.98
N ILE A 274 8.22 7.16 13.98
CA ILE A 274 8.78 7.05 15.34
C ILE A 274 10.13 6.32 15.31
N LEU A 275 10.19 5.16 14.66
CA LEU A 275 11.41 4.37 14.56
C LEU A 275 12.55 5.14 13.90
N LEU A 276 12.30 5.82 12.79
CA LEU A 276 13.30 6.60 12.07
C LEU A 276 13.80 7.78 12.90
N ASN A 277 12.91 8.49 13.60
CA ASN A 277 13.32 9.60 14.47
C ASN A 277 14.21 9.11 15.62
N MET A 278 13.96 7.91 16.17
CA MET A 278 14.81 7.30 17.18
C MET A 278 16.19 6.90 16.65
N LEU A 279 16.30 6.57 15.36
CA LEU A 279 17.58 6.21 14.72
C LEU A 279 18.39 7.44 14.30
N SER A 280 17.74 8.59 14.07
CA SER A 280 18.37 9.85 13.71
C SER A 280 18.86 10.69 14.89
N SER A 281 18.43 10.34 16.11
CA SER A 281 18.80 11.01 17.38
C SER A 281 19.96 10.32 18.08
#